data_AF-A0A957LNN1-F1
#
_entry.id   AF-A0A957LNN1-F1
#
_cell.length_a   1.000
_cell.length_b   1.000
_cell.length_c   1.000
_cell.angle_alpha   90.00
_cell.angle_beta   90.00
_cell.angle_gamma   90.00
#
_symmetry.space_group_name_H-M   'P 1'
#
loop_
_entity.id
_entity.type
_entity.pdbx_description
1 polymer ?
#
loop_
_entity_poly.entity_id
_entity_poly.type
_entity_poly.pdbx_seq_one_letter_code
_entity_poly.pdbx_strand_id
1 'polypeptide(L)'
;QLYAVADWLLAHAPMDLIRMAHADMPAIDAAQADRLSLLALESLILPVEAALHAAADRGEVANRDLGVVAGGLVGMIESLHAIPDGSLARQGRTRAEFAHRLIDVMLDGLFVHQEERENVAFALPA
;
A
#
# COMPACT_ATOMS: atom_id res chain seq x y z
N GLN A 1 2.52 -11.88 -1.39
CA GLN A 1 3.37 -10.85 -2.03
C GLN A 1 3.37 -9.55 -1.24
N LEU A 2 2.20 -8.98 -0.90
CA LEU A 2 2.11 -7.73 -0.13
C LEU A 2 2.82 -7.78 1.24
N TYR A 3 2.74 -8.88 1.99
CA TYR A 3 3.52 -9.03 3.24
C TYR A 3 5.03 -8.92 2.99
N ALA A 4 5.55 -9.56 1.93
CA ALA A 4 6.97 -9.48 1.61
C ALA A 4 7.40 -8.06 1.21
N VAL A 5 6.52 -7.30 0.54
CA VAL A 5 6.75 -5.87 0.25
C VAL A 5 6.80 -5.08 1.56
N ALA A 6 5.87 -5.31 2.48
CA ALA A 6 5.86 -4.63 3.77
C ALA A 6 7.07 -4.97 4.63
N ASP A 7 7.46 -6.24 4.70
CA ASP A 7 8.64 -6.68 5.43
C ASP A 7 9.91 -6.07 4.83
N TRP A 8 9.99 -5.97 3.51
CA TRP A 8 11.10 -5.29 2.83
C TRP A 8 11.12 -3.80 3.16
N LEU A 9 10.00 -3.09 3.07
CA LEU A 9 9.92 -1.67 3.43
C LEU A 9 10.37 -1.44 4.88
N LEU A 10 9.86 -2.24 5.82
CA LEU A 10 10.16 -2.12 7.25
C LEU A 10 11.59 -2.53 7.63
N ALA A 11 12.29 -3.30 6.79
CA ALA A 11 13.68 -3.69 7.01
C ALA A 11 14.68 -2.55 6.77
N HIS A 12 14.24 -1.45 6.16
CA HIS A 12 15.07 -0.29 5.86
C HIS A 12 14.73 0.89 6.78
N ALA A 13 15.59 1.90 6.76
CA ALA A 13 15.26 3.17 7.42
C ALA A 13 14.03 3.80 6.74
N PRO A 14 13.16 4.50 7.49
CA PRO A 14 12.00 5.16 6.90
C PRO A 14 12.45 6.13 5.82
N MET A 15 11.79 6.07 4.67
CA MET A 15 12.08 7.01 3.58
C MET A 15 11.50 8.39 3.85
N ASP A 16 10.43 8.47 4.66
CA ASP A 16 9.71 9.70 4.99
C ASP A 16 9.28 10.46 3.73
N LEU A 17 8.43 9.79 2.93
CA LEU A 17 7.95 10.29 1.65
C LEU A 17 7.20 11.63 1.78
N ILE A 18 6.62 11.91 2.95
CA ILE A 18 5.93 13.18 3.23
C ILE A 18 6.95 14.31 3.34
N ARG A 19 7.99 14.16 4.17
CA ARG A 19 9.07 15.14 4.26
C ARG A 19 9.78 15.29 2.92
N MET A 20 9.99 14.19 2.22
CA MET A 20 10.59 14.19 0.89
C MET A 20 9.79 15.10 -0.06
N ALA A 21 8.48 14.86 -0.19
CA ALA A 21 7.61 15.63 -1.09
C ALA A 21 7.47 17.11 -0.72
N HIS A 22 7.41 17.44 0.57
CA HIS A 22 7.07 18.80 1.02
C HIS A 22 8.25 19.67 1.42
N ALA A 23 9.40 19.08 1.76
CA ALA A 23 10.58 19.82 2.20
C ALA A 23 11.78 19.60 1.28
N ASP A 24 12.09 18.34 0.94
CA ASP A 24 13.32 18.04 0.20
C ASP A 24 13.19 18.37 -1.29
N MET A 25 12.10 17.96 -1.94
CA MET A 25 11.90 18.18 -3.37
C MET A 25 11.88 19.66 -3.76
N PRO A 26 11.21 20.57 -3.00
CA PRO A 26 11.30 22.01 -3.26
C PRO A 26 12.68 22.63 -3.04
N ALA A 27 13.57 21.95 -2.30
CA ALA A 27 14.90 22.46 -1.95
C ALA A 27 16.00 22.05 -2.95
N ILE A 28 15.70 21.21 -3.92
CA ILE A 28 16.65 20.74 -4.94
C ILE A 28 16.26 21.23 -6.34
N ASP A 29 17.13 20.97 -7.31
CA ASP A 29 16.86 21.27 -8.72
C ASP A 29 15.59 20.56 -9.22
N ALA A 30 14.75 21.28 -9.98
CA ALA A 30 13.44 20.79 -10.42
C ALA A 30 13.54 19.50 -11.26
N ALA A 31 14.53 19.39 -12.15
CA ALA A 31 14.70 18.18 -12.95
C ALA A 31 15.13 16.98 -12.08
N GLN A 32 15.88 17.23 -10.99
CA GLN A 32 16.18 16.17 -10.02
C GLN A 32 14.97 15.80 -9.17
N ALA A 33 14.16 16.79 -8.76
CA ALA A 33 12.92 16.53 -8.02
C ALA A 33 11.92 15.68 -8.84
N ASP A 34 11.76 15.98 -10.12
CA ASP A 34 10.92 15.20 -11.03
C ASP A 34 11.47 13.78 -11.19
N ARG A 35 12.79 13.64 -11.40
CA ARG A 35 13.45 12.33 -11.52
C ARG A 35 13.28 11.48 -10.25
N LEU A 36 13.41 12.09 -9.07
CA LEU A 36 13.21 11.42 -7.78
C LEU A 36 11.75 11.01 -7.56
N SER A 37 10.81 11.88 -7.92
CA SER A 37 9.38 11.59 -7.85
C SER A 37 8.99 10.39 -8.72
N LEU A 38 9.48 10.36 -9.96
CA LEU A 38 9.28 9.23 -10.88
C LEU A 38 9.90 7.95 -10.33
N LEU A 39 11.13 8.03 -9.82
CA LEU A 39 11.80 6.87 -9.24
C LEU A 39 11.02 6.30 -8.05
N ALA A 40 10.48 7.15 -7.17
CA ALA A 40 9.66 6.72 -6.04
C ALA A 40 8.35 6.04 -6.51
N LEU A 41 7.67 6.62 -7.50
CA LEU A 41 6.47 6.03 -8.11
C LEU A 41 6.79 4.64 -8.70
N GLU A 42 7.80 4.55 -9.55
CA GLU A 42 8.19 3.33 -10.27
C GLU A 42 8.70 2.23 -9.34
N SER A 43 9.40 2.59 -8.27
CA SER A 43 10.03 1.61 -7.38
C SER A 43 9.13 1.14 -6.26
N LEU A 44 8.18 1.98 -5.82
CA LEU A 44 7.39 1.70 -4.61
C LEU A 44 5.92 1.43 -4.92
N ILE A 45 5.30 2.23 -5.79
CA ILE A 45 3.86 2.19 -6.02
C ILE A 45 3.52 1.22 -7.16
N LEU A 46 4.15 1.37 -8.32
CA LEU A 46 3.85 0.54 -9.49
C LEU A 46 4.00 -0.98 -9.24
N PRO A 47 4.98 -1.48 -8.47
CA PRO A 47 5.08 -2.92 -8.19
C PRO A 47 3.91 -3.44 -7.35
N VAL A 48 3.39 -2.62 -6.42
CA VAL A 48 2.22 -2.96 -5.61
C VAL A 48 0.96 -2.93 -6.46
N GLU A 49 0.80 -1.89 -7.29
CA GLU A 49 -0.30 -1.77 -8.24
C GLU A 49 -0.36 -2.98 -9.20
N ALA A 50 0.79 -3.39 -9.74
CA ALA A 50 0.89 -4.57 -10.59
C ALA A 50 0.46 -5.86 -9.87
N ALA A 51 0.84 -6.03 -8.59
CA ALA A 51 0.41 -7.17 -7.79
C ALA A 51 -1.11 -7.18 -7.53
N LEU A 52 -1.71 -6.01 -7.33
CA LEU A 52 -3.15 -5.84 -7.18
C LEU A 52 -3.90 -6.13 -8.48
N HIS A 53 -3.39 -5.64 -9.62
CA HIS A 53 -3.95 -5.96 -10.94
C HIS A 53 -3.92 -7.46 -11.21
N ALA A 54 -2.81 -8.13 -10.93
CA ALA A 54 -2.71 -9.58 -11.09
C ALA A 54 -3.76 -10.32 -10.24
N ALA A 55 -4.11 -9.81 -9.05
CA ALA A 55 -5.17 -10.38 -8.21
C ALA A 55 -6.58 -10.05 -8.74
N ALA A 56 -6.79 -8.87 -9.30
CA ALA A 56 -8.04 -8.48 -9.95
C ALA A 56 -8.33 -9.34 -11.18
N ASP A 57 -7.30 -9.66 -11.98
CA ASP A 57 -7.40 -10.53 -13.16
C ASP A 57 -7.81 -11.97 -12.78
N ARG A 58 -7.52 -12.40 -11.54
CA ARG A 58 -7.97 -13.68 -10.97
C ARG A 58 -9.36 -13.59 -10.33
N GLY A 59 -9.98 -12.42 -10.30
CA GLY A 59 -11.28 -12.16 -9.68
C GLY A 59 -11.26 -12.20 -8.15
N GLU A 60 -10.09 -12.03 -7.53
CA GLU A 60 -9.93 -12.03 -6.08
C GLU A 60 -10.33 -10.67 -5.48
N VAL A 61 -9.86 -9.58 -6.09
CA VAL A 61 -10.14 -8.19 -5.65
C VAL A 61 -11.01 -7.45 -6.67
N ALA A 62 -11.83 -6.54 -6.17
CA ALA A 62 -12.63 -5.66 -7.01
C ALA A 62 -11.73 -4.70 -7.81
N ASN A 63 -12.06 -4.48 -9.09
CA ASN A 63 -11.33 -3.55 -9.95
C ASN A 63 -11.74 -2.10 -9.63
N ARG A 64 -11.18 -1.55 -8.55
CA ARG A 64 -11.35 -0.16 -8.11
C ARG A 64 -9.97 0.49 -8.04
N ASP A 65 -9.80 1.64 -8.68
CA ASP A 65 -8.60 2.51 -8.71
C ASP A 65 -7.35 1.95 -7.96
N LEU A 66 -6.73 0.93 -8.55
CA LEU A 66 -5.71 0.11 -7.86
C LEU A 66 -4.41 0.88 -7.64
N GLY A 67 -4.16 1.93 -8.44
CA GLY A 67 -3.05 2.87 -8.22
C GLY A 67 -3.22 3.67 -6.92
N VAL A 68 -4.42 4.17 -6.63
CA VAL A 68 -4.72 4.84 -5.36
C VAL A 68 -4.57 3.88 -4.18
N VAL A 69 -5.06 2.65 -4.32
CA VAL A 69 -4.91 1.60 -3.30
C VAL A 69 -3.43 1.29 -3.04
N ALA A 70 -2.64 1.15 -4.09
CA ALA A 70 -1.20 0.88 -3.99
C ALA A 70 -0.46 2.01 -3.26
N GLY A 71 -0.71 3.27 -3.63
CA GLY A 71 -0.14 4.44 -2.95
C GLY A 71 -0.56 4.51 -1.47
N GLY A 72 -1.84 4.23 -1.19
CA GLY A 72 -2.36 4.16 0.18
C GLY A 72 -1.68 3.08 1.01
N LEU A 73 -1.46 1.88 0.46
CA LEU A 73 -0.75 0.80 1.14
C LEU A 73 0.67 1.22 1.52
N VAL A 74 1.43 1.76 0.56
CA VAL A 74 2.81 2.20 0.82
C VAL A 74 2.85 3.25 1.94
N GLY A 75 1.97 4.25 1.88
CA GLY A 75 1.86 5.28 2.92
C GLY A 75 1.50 4.71 4.30
N MET A 76 0.58 3.73 4.36
CA MET A 76 0.23 3.06 5.61
C MET A 76 1.42 2.30 6.21
N ILE A 77 2.18 1.56 5.40
CA ILE A 77 3.36 0.83 5.90
C ILE A 77 4.44 1.81 6.38
N GLU A 78 4.74 2.87 5.62
CA GLU A 78 5.70 3.91 6.04
C GLU A 78 5.30 4.54 7.37
N SER A 79 4.00 4.77 7.59
CA SER A 79 3.49 5.36 8.84
C SER A 79 3.82 4.55 10.08
N LEU A 80 4.06 3.24 9.95
CA LEU A 80 4.41 2.38 11.08
C LEU A 80 5.76 2.76 11.69
N HIS A 81 6.68 3.34 10.93
CA HIS A 81 7.95 3.84 11.46
C HIS A 81 7.77 4.97 12.48
N ALA A 82 6.62 5.68 12.45
CA ALA A 82 6.31 6.72 13.43
C ALA A 82 5.83 6.16 14.79
N ILE A 83 5.50 4.87 14.87
CA ILE A 83 5.10 4.24 16.14
C ILE A 83 6.35 4.02 17.01
N PRO A 84 6.41 4.49 18.26
CA PRO A 84 7.58 4.22 19.11
C PRO A 84 7.72 2.73 19.47
N ASP A 85 8.95 2.20 19.45
CA ASP A 85 9.21 0.77 19.76
C ASP A 85 8.73 0.37 21.16
N GLY A 86 8.82 1.27 22.14
CA GLY A 86 8.30 1.03 23.50
C GLY A 86 6.77 0.87 23.56
N SER A 87 6.03 1.37 22.56
CA SER A 87 4.59 1.14 22.46
C SER A 87 4.27 -0.24 21.88
N LEU A 88 5.04 -0.68 20.88
CA LEU A 88 4.93 -2.01 20.29
C LEU A 88 5.31 -3.11 21.29
N ALA A 89 6.43 -2.92 21.99
CA ALA A 89 6.92 -3.86 23.01
C ALA A 89 5.91 -4.07 24.16
N ARG A 90 5.22 -3.01 24.60
CA ARG A 90 4.17 -3.11 25.63
C ARG A 90 2.98 -3.97 25.22
N GLN A 91 2.73 -4.10 23.91
CA GLN A 91 1.67 -4.94 23.37
C GLN A 91 2.18 -6.33 22.99
N GLY A 92 3.46 -6.64 23.21
CA GLY A 92 4.08 -7.91 22.82
C GLY A 92 4.04 -8.15 21.32
N ARG A 93 4.05 -7.09 20.51
CA ARG A 93 3.96 -7.15 19.05
C ARG A 93 5.14 -6.46 18.38
N THR A 94 5.43 -6.89 17.18
CA THR A 94 6.42 -6.33 16.27
C THR A 94 5.76 -5.40 15.26
N ARG A 95 6.56 -4.52 14.65
CA ARG A 95 6.09 -3.63 13.58
C ARG A 95 5.61 -4.41 12.35
N ALA A 96 6.26 -5.54 12.05
CA ALA A 96 5.87 -6.44 10.96
C ALA A 96 4.47 -7.06 11.19
N GLU A 97 4.17 -7.52 12.40
CA GLU A 97 2.83 -8.04 12.73
C GLU A 97 1.73 -6.96 12.58
N PHE A 98 2.06 -5.70 12.89
CA PHE A 98 1.16 -4.58 12.62
C PHE A 98 0.95 -4.35 11.12
N ALA A 99 2.01 -4.40 10.32
CA ALA A 99 1.92 -4.28 8.88
C ALA A 99 1.07 -5.38 8.25
N HIS A 100 1.29 -6.64 8.63
CA HIS A 100 0.50 -7.76 8.13
C HIS A 100 -0.97 -7.58 8.49
N ARG A 101 -1.26 -7.15 9.73
CA ARG A 101 -2.64 -6.91 10.14
C ARG A 101 -3.31 -5.76 9.39
N LEU A 102 -2.58 -4.69 9.08
CA LEU A 102 -3.11 -3.59 8.26
C LEU A 102 -3.39 -4.04 6.84
N ILE A 103 -2.52 -4.88 6.26
CA ILE A 103 -2.74 -5.49 4.95
C ILE A 103 -4.00 -6.34 4.96
N ASP A 104 -4.22 -7.16 5.98
CA ASP A 104 -5.45 -7.98 6.09
C ASP A 104 -6.70 -7.11 6.06
N VAL A 105 -6.73 -6.07 6.90
CA VAL A 105 -7.89 -5.17 7.00
C VAL A 105 -8.14 -4.45 5.68
N MET A 106 -7.08 -4.04 4.98
CA MET A 106 -7.21 -3.41 3.67
C MET A 106 -7.70 -4.39 2.62
N LEU A 107 -7.15 -5.61 2.56
CA LEU A 107 -7.56 -6.64 1.60
C LEU A 107 -8.98 -7.11 1.83
N ASP A 108 -9.40 -7.27 3.09
CA ASP A 108 -10.80 -7.57 3.43
C ASP A 108 -11.75 -6.53 2.83
N GLY A 109 -11.37 -5.24 2.83
CA GLY A 109 -12.15 -4.18 2.20
C GLY A 109 -12.13 -4.17 0.66
N LEU A 110 -11.22 -4.93 0.03
CA LEU A 110 -11.05 -5.02 -1.42
C LEU A 110 -11.58 -6.32 -2.02
N PHE A 111 -11.70 -7.37 -1.21
CA PHE A 111 -12.20 -8.66 -1.67
C PHE A 111 -13.67 -8.56 -2.08
N VAL A 112 -14.00 -9.21 -3.20
CA VAL A 112 -15.38 -9.30 -3.66
C VAL A 112 -16.12 -10.29 -2.74
N HIS A 113 -17.01 -9.78 -1.90
CA HIS A 113 -17.84 -10.64 -1.05
C HIS A 113 -18.91 -11.35 -1.88
N GLN A 114 -19.26 -12.57 -1.46
CA GLN A 114 -20.17 -13.46 -2.19
C GLN A 114 -21.56 -12.82 -2.42
N GLU A 115 -22.01 -11.94 -1.52
CA GLU A 115 -23.26 -11.15 -1.64
C GLU A 115 -23.24 -10.16 -2.82
N GLU A 116 -22.08 -9.57 -3.16
CA GLU A 116 -21.98 -8.68 -4.32
C GLU A 116 -22.02 -9.45 -5.65
N ARG A 117 -21.55 -10.70 -5.68
CA ARG A 117 -21.61 -11.56 -6.88
C ARG A 117 -23.05 -11.95 -7.24
N GLU A 118 -23.89 -12.20 -6.23
CA GLU A 118 -25.31 -12.55 -6.44
C GLU A 118 -26.15 -11.34 -6.87
N ASN A 119 -25.86 -10.14 -6.36
CA ASN A 119 -26.55 -8.91 -6.76
C ASN A 119 -26.27 -8.49 -8.20
N VAL A 120 -25.07 -8.74 -8.72
CA VAL A 120 -24.74 -8.48 -10.15
C VAL A 120 -25.41 -9.50 -11.07
N ALA A 121 -25.53 -10.77 -10.65
CA ALA A 121 -26.20 -11.80 -11.42
C ALA A 121 -27.72 -11.58 -11.54
N PHE A 122 -28.36 -10.93 -10.55
CA PHE A 122 -29.78 -10.58 -10.58
C PHE A 122 -30.09 -9.33 -11.45
N ALA A 123 -29.09 -8.48 -11.70
CA ALA A 123 -29.27 -7.18 -12.38
C ALA A 123 -29.16 -7.24 -13.92
N LEU A 124 -28.83 -8.39 -14.52
CA LEU A 124 -28.81 -8.57 -15.97
C LEU A 124 -30.10 -9.26 -16.43
N PRO A 125 -30.94 -8.62 -17.29
CA PRO A 125 -32.07 -9.31 -17.90
C PRO A 125 -31.56 -10.39 -18.88
N ALA A 126 -32.27 -11.52 -18.88
CA ALA A 126 -32.04 -12.69 -19.73
C ALA A 126 -32.13 -12.39 -21.24
#